data_AF-A0A7C3A685-F1
#
_entry.id   AF-A0A7C3A685-F1
#
_cell.length_a   1.000
_cell.length_b   1.000
_cell.length_c   1.000
_cell.angle_alpha   90.00
_cell.angle_beta   90.00
_cell.angle_gamma   90.00
#
_symmetry.space_group_name_H-M   'P 1'
#
loop_
_entity.id
_entity.type
_entity.pdbx_description
1 polymer ?
#
loop_
_entity_poly.entity_id
_entity_poly.type
_entity_poly.pdbx_seq_one_letter_code
_entity_poly.pdbx_strand_id
1 'polypeptide(L)'
;LIGADIIKDEITAHKTGATFVGERLINRTPDTIFEIGGQDSKFISIQEGIVVDFTMNEACAAGTGSFLEEQAERMGINIVGEFAQLALSSKSPIRLGERCTVFMEKEIGPYLQRGVTKEDLCAGLAYSIAINYLNRVVRGRKIGDRIFFQGGTAYNDSVAAAFATLLDKEIIVPPYNGVIGAIGAALLAMEKVKAFKTETKFRGFDLSKVKYELRVFTCRGCSNFCEIQQFKVENEVTYWGDKCSDRFRKHIKSEREPVIPDIMRARQELLLREYEPDKHDGAKIGFPRAMYFYDRFPFWAKLLDELGLNLVISDPTNRKIIKAGVDSAVAEPCFPIKVAHGHVADLLDKGVDFVLIPNVINAETEFPEVNSHLCPWGQTMTYVIGHSPLMEGREEMILRPRIHFRDGMEKVKREIYEGLSRRFKISRRRSNRAVEAAYEAQRRFEEDLLKIGIEAIEKLEETGELGIILIGRPYNINDSGINLDVPRKLRDYYGVNVIPYDALPLKGIDISDVDDNMYWHYGRKILQAAKFVRDRQNLHLIYISNFKCGPDSYIKHFVLEASGKPYLTLQLDEHANDAGIITRIEAYLDSKGFLRWWAREKVA
;
A
#
# COMPACT_ATOMS: atom_id res chain seq x y z
N LEU A 1 24.64 12.53 14.32
CA LEU A 1 25.36 12.92 15.55
C LEU A 1 26.31 11.81 16.01
N ILE A 2 25.81 10.67 16.51
CA ILE A 2 26.69 9.59 17.06
C ILE A 2 27.32 8.65 16.02
N GLY A 3 26.95 8.76 14.73
CA GLY A 3 27.49 7.91 13.66
C GLY A 3 26.90 6.51 13.63
N ALA A 4 25.62 6.39 13.29
CA ALA A 4 24.96 5.09 13.17
C ALA A 4 25.52 4.28 11.99
N ASP A 5 25.79 2.99 12.20
CA ASP A 5 26.22 2.05 11.14
C ASP A 5 25.09 1.69 10.17
N ILE A 6 23.86 1.75 10.67
CA ILE A 6 22.66 1.39 9.96
C ILE A 6 21.50 2.32 10.37
N ILE A 7 20.65 2.65 9.41
CA ILE A 7 19.37 3.32 9.63
C ILE A 7 18.30 2.30 9.25
N LYS A 8 17.46 1.93 10.21
CA LYS A 8 16.37 0.97 10.03
C LYS A 8 15.10 1.50 10.69
N ASP A 9 13.97 1.12 10.12
CA ASP A 9 12.68 1.43 10.71
C ASP A 9 12.44 0.61 11.98
N GLU A 10 11.55 1.14 12.81
CA GLU A 10 11.27 0.58 14.13
C GLU A 10 10.54 -0.77 14.05
N ILE A 11 9.76 -1.00 12.99
CA ILE A 11 9.02 -2.26 12.80
C ILE A 11 10.00 -3.40 12.60
N THR A 12 11.00 -3.20 11.73
CA THR A 12 12.08 -4.16 11.50
C THR A 12 12.89 -4.39 12.77
N ALA A 13 13.16 -3.34 13.56
CA ALA A 13 13.89 -3.46 14.82
C ALA A 13 13.11 -4.29 15.86
N HIS A 14 11.84 -3.97 16.12
CA HIS A 14 11.01 -4.72 17.05
C HIS A 14 10.82 -6.17 16.63
N LYS A 15 10.52 -6.42 15.35
CA LYS A 15 10.42 -7.78 14.83
C LYS A 15 11.71 -8.56 15.05
N THR A 16 12.87 -7.96 14.71
CA THR A 16 14.17 -8.64 14.83
C THR A 16 14.50 -8.97 16.29
N GLY A 17 14.30 -8.01 17.20
CA GLY A 17 14.53 -8.22 18.62
C GLY A 17 13.58 -9.26 19.21
N ALA A 18 12.28 -9.18 18.89
CA ALA A 18 11.26 -10.10 19.41
C ALA A 18 11.49 -11.53 18.93
N THR A 19 11.81 -11.72 17.65
CA THR A 19 12.19 -13.03 17.10
C THR A 19 13.44 -13.57 17.80
N PHE A 20 14.50 -12.77 17.94
CA PHE A 20 15.73 -13.21 18.59
C PHE A 20 15.52 -13.61 20.06
N VAL A 21 14.84 -12.76 20.84
CA VAL A 21 14.53 -13.04 22.25
C VAL A 21 13.62 -14.26 22.37
N GLY A 22 12.60 -14.35 21.53
CA GLY A 22 11.68 -15.46 21.49
C GLY A 22 12.37 -16.79 21.22
N GLU A 23 13.23 -16.87 20.21
CA GLU A 23 13.99 -18.07 19.86
C GLU A 23 14.99 -18.47 20.95
N ARG A 24 15.75 -17.49 21.47
CA ARG A 24 16.86 -17.75 22.40
C ARG A 24 16.42 -18.03 23.82
N LEU A 25 15.38 -17.34 24.30
CA LEU A 25 15.04 -17.30 25.72
C LEU A 25 13.67 -17.93 26.03
N ILE A 26 12.78 -18.03 25.04
CA ILE A 26 11.40 -18.51 25.23
C ILE A 26 11.12 -19.79 24.41
N ASN A 27 11.99 -20.11 23.44
CA ASN A 27 11.78 -21.17 22.45
C ASN A 27 10.46 -21.03 21.66
N ARG A 28 10.06 -19.79 21.36
CA ARG A 28 8.85 -19.45 20.59
C ARG A 28 9.08 -18.25 19.68
N THR A 29 8.55 -18.30 18.46
CA THR A 29 8.60 -17.17 17.51
C THR A 29 7.25 -16.46 17.45
N PRO A 30 7.22 -15.11 17.46
CA PRO A 30 5.97 -14.37 17.36
C PRO A 30 5.40 -14.43 15.94
N ASP A 31 4.08 -14.58 15.84
CA ASP A 31 3.32 -14.25 14.61
C ASP A 31 2.60 -12.91 14.73
N THR A 32 2.46 -12.40 15.95
CA THR A 32 1.82 -11.12 16.22
C THR A 32 2.60 -10.40 17.30
N ILE A 33 2.85 -9.11 17.11
CA ILE A 33 3.48 -8.27 18.11
C ILE A 33 2.53 -7.13 18.45
N PHE A 34 2.23 -6.99 19.73
CA PHE A 34 1.63 -5.80 20.31
C PHE A 34 2.72 -5.00 20.99
N GLU A 35 2.93 -3.77 20.55
CA GLU A 35 3.87 -2.84 21.16
C GLU A 35 3.09 -1.63 21.64
N ILE A 36 3.20 -1.31 22.93
CA ILE A 36 2.57 -0.12 23.50
C ILE A 36 3.62 0.60 24.35
N GLY A 37 4.29 1.55 23.70
CA GLY A 37 5.23 2.48 24.30
C GLY A 37 4.50 3.65 24.97
N GLY A 38 5.29 4.60 25.50
CA GLY A 38 4.73 5.77 26.21
C GLY A 38 3.89 6.67 25.30
N GLN A 39 4.40 6.96 24.10
CA GLN A 39 3.73 7.86 23.14
C GLN A 39 3.05 7.13 22.00
N ASP A 40 3.69 6.08 21.48
CA ASP A 40 3.22 5.35 20.31
C ASP A 40 2.86 3.90 20.63
N SER A 41 2.13 3.28 19.72
CA SER A 41 1.71 1.88 19.83
C SER A 41 1.66 1.25 18.45
N LYS A 42 2.11 0.01 18.34
CA LYS A 42 2.36 -0.66 17.06
C LYS A 42 1.79 -2.07 17.10
N PHE A 43 1.01 -2.39 16.08
CA PHE A 43 0.61 -3.77 15.77
C PHE A 43 1.47 -4.26 14.61
N ILE A 44 2.09 -5.42 14.75
CA ILE A 44 2.89 -6.05 13.69
C ILE A 44 2.39 -7.48 13.47
N SER A 45 2.01 -7.80 12.24
CA SER A 45 1.64 -9.14 11.80
C SER A 45 2.81 -9.77 11.06
N ILE A 46 3.19 -10.96 11.50
CA ILE A 46 4.31 -11.72 10.97
C ILE A 46 3.81 -13.06 10.45
N GLN A 47 4.13 -13.37 9.20
CA GLN A 47 3.86 -14.66 8.59
C GLN A 47 5.17 -15.25 8.08
N GLU A 48 5.52 -16.45 8.58
CA GLU A 48 6.77 -17.13 8.22
C GLU A 48 8.01 -16.24 8.39
N GLY A 49 8.07 -15.49 9.49
CA GLY A 49 9.17 -14.57 9.78
C GLY A 49 9.18 -13.30 8.93
N ILE A 50 8.17 -13.05 8.10
CA ILE A 50 8.05 -11.86 7.25
C ILE A 50 6.96 -10.94 7.78
N VAL A 51 7.28 -9.64 7.88
CA VAL A 51 6.28 -8.61 8.19
C VAL A 51 5.34 -8.44 7.00
N VAL A 52 4.08 -8.85 7.15
CA VAL A 52 3.05 -8.78 6.09
C VAL A 52 2.08 -7.62 6.28
N ASP A 53 1.88 -7.19 7.52
CA ASP A 53 1.07 -6.04 7.87
C ASP A 53 1.61 -5.42 9.16
N PHE A 54 1.48 -4.10 9.28
CA PHE A 54 1.63 -3.41 10.55
C PHE A 54 0.81 -2.12 10.53
N THR A 55 0.54 -1.60 11.71
CA THR A 55 -0.02 -0.27 11.89
C THR A 55 0.57 0.38 13.13
N MET A 56 0.55 1.71 13.15
CA MET A 56 0.90 2.50 14.33
C MET A 56 -0.32 3.33 14.70
N ASN A 57 -0.42 3.71 15.97
CA ASN A 57 -1.49 4.59 16.44
C ASN A 57 -1.45 5.95 15.71
N GLU A 58 -2.64 6.47 15.36
CA GLU A 58 -2.79 7.87 14.97
C GLU A 58 -2.66 8.77 16.20
N ALA A 59 -2.46 10.07 16.01
CA ALA A 59 -2.31 11.05 17.10
C ALA A 59 -3.42 10.98 18.18
N CYS A 60 -4.62 10.52 17.82
CA CYS A 60 -5.77 10.36 18.73
C CYS A 60 -5.60 9.23 19.77
N ALA A 61 -4.73 8.25 19.50
CA ALA A 61 -4.40 7.16 20.43
C ALA A 61 -2.96 7.28 20.96
N ALA A 62 -2.33 8.44 20.80
CA ALA A 62 -1.03 8.75 21.39
C ALA A 62 -1.13 8.92 22.91
N GLY A 63 -0.08 8.57 23.64
CA GLY A 63 -0.04 8.70 25.11
C GLY A 63 -0.74 7.57 25.88
N THR A 64 -1.19 6.51 25.19
CA THR A 64 -1.84 5.36 25.86
C THR A 64 -0.90 4.68 26.86
N GLY A 65 0.42 4.73 26.65
CA GLY A 65 1.37 4.16 27.59
C GLY A 65 1.68 5.00 28.81
N SER A 66 1.73 6.34 28.69
CA SER A 66 1.89 7.23 29.86
C SER A 66 0.62 7.35 30.68
N PHE A 67 -0.54 7.08 30.08
CA PHE A 67 -1.84 7.20 30.74
C PHE A 67 -1.95 6.41 32.05
N LEU A 68 -1.45 5.17 32.11
CA LEU A 68 -1.50 4.37 33.36
C LEU A 68 -0.70 5.01 34.48
N GLU A 69 0.48 5.53 34.17
CA GLU A 69 1.36 6.17 35.14
C GLU A 69 0.69 7.43 35.70
N GLU A 70 0.13 8.27 34.82
CA GLU A 70 -0.62 9.47 35.21
C GLU A 70 -1.84 9.15 36.10
N GLN A 71 -2.59 8.08 35.79
CA GLN A 71 -3.75 7.68 36.60
C GLN A 71 -3.34 7.06 37.94
N ALA A 72 -2.29 6.24 37.95
CA ALA A 72 -1.75 5.67 39.17
C ALA A 72 -1.30 6.77 40.14
N GLU A 73 -0.55 7.77 39.64
CA GLU A 73 -0.10 8.92 40.44
C GLU A 73 -1.28 9.69 41.05
N ARG A 74 -2.32 9.99 40.26
CA ARG A 74 -3.52 10.68 40.76
C ARG A 74 -4.30 9.89 41.81
N MET A 75 -4.29 8.57 41.72
CA MET A 75 -4.92 7.68 42.69
C MET A 75 -4.02 7.40 43.91
N GLY A 76 -2.79 7.90 43.91
CA GLY A 76 -1.78 7.62 44.93
C GLY A 76 -1.38 6.15 44.96
N ILE A 77 -1.26 5.51 43.80
CA ILE A 77 -0.89 4.11 43.60
C ILE A 77 0.47 4.06 42.92
N ASN A 78 1.34 3.14 43.35
CA ASN A 78 2.58 2.87 42.65
C ASN A 78 2.31 2.10 41.34
N ILE A 79 2.75 2.65 40.21
CA ILE A 79 2.58 1.98 38.92
C ILE A 79 3.37 0.65 38.85
N VAL A 80 4.51 0.57 39.54
CA VAL A 80 5.34 -0.63 39.60
C VAL A 80 4.82 -1.55 40.72
N GLY A 81 4.30 -2.71 40.34
CA GLY A 81 3.83 -3.75 41.26
C GLY A 81 2.43 -3.52 41.83
N GLU A 82 2.19 -2.39 42.52
CA GLU A 82 0.94 -2.15 43.25
C GLU A 82 -0.28 -2.07 42.33
N PHE A 83 -0.18 -1.33 41.22
CA PHE A 83 -1.28 -1.20 40.26
C PHE A 83 -1.76 -2.56 39.73
N ALA A 84 -0.82 -3.40 39.27
CA ALA A 84 -1.14 -4.71 38.72
C ALA A 84 -1.78 -5.61 39.79
N GLN A 85 -1.29 -5.56 41.03
CA GLN A 85 -1.84 -6.32 42.15
C GLN A 85 -3.29 -5.93 42.47
N LEU A 86 -3.60 -4.62 42.49
CA LEU A 86 -4.96 -4.11 42.69
C LEU A 86 -5.89 -4.50 41.53
N ALA A 87 -5.43 -4.36 40.29
CA ALA A 87 -6.22 -4.74 39.12
C ALA A 87 -6.53 -6.24 39.09
N LEU A 88 -5.57 -7.10 39.43
CA LEU A 88 -5.75 -8.56 39.41
C LEU A 88 -6.58 -9.08 40.60
N SER A 89 -6.73 -8.31 41.68
CA SER A 89 -7.59 -8.67 42.83
C SER A 89 -9.05 -8.23 42.67
N SER A 90 -9.35 -7.45 41.63
CA SER A 90 -10.68 -6.96 41.27
C SER A 90 -11.68 -8.11 41.09
N LYS A 91 -12.89 -7.93 41.64
CA LYS A 91 -14.01 -8.89 41.48
C LYS A 91 -15.02 -8.42 40.45
N SER A 92 -15.10 -7.11 40.22
CA SER A 92 -16.08 -6.52 39.31
C SER A 92 -15.45 -5.34 38.57
N PRO A 93 -14.52 -5.60 37.61
CA PRO A 93 -13.86 -4.55 36.84
C PRO A 93 -14.87 -3.59 36.24
N ILE A 94 -14.66 -2.29 36.43
CA ILE A 94 -15.59 -1.31 35.87
C ILE A 94 -15.39 -1.16 34.36
N ARG A 95 -16.47 -0.94 33.63
CA ARG A 95 -16.39 -0.59 32.21
C ARG A 95 -16.19 0.91 32.06
N LEU A 96 -14.93 1.33 31.97
CA LEU A 96 -14.59 2.67 31.49
C LEU A 96 -14.79 2.69 29.97
N GLY A 97 -15.31 3.80 29.44
CA GLY A 97 -15.70 3.86 28.02
C GLY A 97 -14.57 3.54 27.03
N GLU A 98 -14.92 3.08 25.82
CA GLU A 98 -13.98 2.65 24.77
C GLU A 98 -13.34 3.83 23.98
N ARG A 99 -13.36 5.03 24.56
CA ARG A 99 -12.98 6.29 23.90
C ARG A 99 -11.51 6.63 24.17
N CYS A 100 -11.08 7.83 23.78
CA CYS A 100 -9.73 8.36 24.02
C CYS A 100 -9.44 8.47 25.52
N THR A 101 -8.17 8.34 25.92
CA THR A 101 -7.66 8.41 27.30
C THR A 101 -8.16 9.65 28.05
N VAL A 102 -8.31 10.78 27.37
CA VAL A 102 -8.87 12.04 27.93
C VAL A 102 -10.31 11.89 28.45
N PHE A 103 -11.14 11.07 27.80
CA PHE A 103 -12.51 10.83 28.29
C PHE A 103 -12.52 9.85 29.46
N MET A 104 -11.68 8.82 29.42
CA MET A 104 -11.51 7.89 30.53
C MET A 104 -11.05 8.62 31.79
N GLU A 105 -10.11 9.55 31.65
CA GLU A 105 -9.60 10.40 32.72
C GLU A 105 -10.73 11.14 33.47
N LYS A 106 -11.70 11.68 32.74
CA LYS A 106 -12.84 12.41 33.31
C LYS A 106 -13.81 11.51 34.07
N GLU A 107 -13.85 10.22 33.79
CA GLU A 107 -14.77 9.28 34.43
C GLU A 107 -14.25 8.75 35.78
N ILE A 108 -12.94 8.75 35.99
CA ILE A 108 -12.30 8.20 37.20
C ILE A 108 -12.80 8.89 38.48
N GLY A 109 -12.78 10.23 38.51
CA GLY A 109 -13.22 11.01 39.68
C GLY A 109 -14.67 10.71 40.10
N PRO A 110 -15.64 10.78 39.16
CA PRO A 110 -17.03 10.38 39.42
C PRO A 110 -17.18 8.95 39.96
N TYR A 111 -16.41 7.97 39.46
CA TYR A 111 -16.47 6.59 39.97
C TYR A 111 -15.92 6.48 41.40
N LEU A 112 -14.80 7.15 41.70
CA LEU A 112 -14.26 7.22 43.07
C LEU A 112 -15.27 7.86 44.04
N GLN A 113 -15.95 8.93 43.62
CA GLN A 113 -17.00 9.58 44.43
C GLN A 113 -18.22 8.69 44.67
N ARG A 114 -18.52 7.77 43.74
CA ARG A 114 -19.59 6.76 43.90
C ARG A 114 -19.18 5.57 44.77
N GLY A 115 -17.96 5.58 45.32
CA GLY A 115 -17.47 4.51 46.19
C GLY A 115 -16.96 3.27 45.44
N VAL A 116 -16.64 3.40 44.15
CA VAL A 116 -15.96 2.32 43.41
C VAL A 116 -14.59 2.09 44.04
N THR A 117 -14.25 0.82 44.24
CA THR A 117 -12.97 0.41 44.83
C THR A 117 -11.81 0.72 43.89
N LYS A 118 -10.60 0.89 44.44
CA LYS A 118 -9.42 1.15 43.61
C LYS A 118 -9.08 -0.08 42.74
N GLU A 119 -9.35 -1.27 43.26
CA GLU A 119 -9.18 -2.56 42.60
C GLU A 119 -10.00 -2.64 41.32
N ASP A 120 -11.33 -2.42 41.43
CA ASP A 120 -12.24 -2.47 40.28
C ASP A 120 -11.93 -1.38 39.23
N LEU A 121 -11.43 -0.23 39.70
CA LEU A 121 -11.02 0.89 38.86
C LEU A 121 -9.72 0.60 38.10
N CYS A 122 -8.69 0.09 38.77
CA CYS A 122 -7.43 -0.34 38.16
C CYS A 122 -7.65 -1.44 37.11
N ALA A 123 -8.50 -2.42 37.41
CA ALA A 123 -8.89 -3.44 36.44
C ALA A 123 -9.61 -2.83 35.23
N GLY A 124 -10.56 -1.92 35.46
CA GLY A 124 -11.25 -1.19 34.39
C GLY A 124 -10.31 -0.41 33.49
N LEU A 125 -9.27 0.23 34.04
CA LEU A 125 -8.25 0.94 33.29
C LEU A 125 -7.43 -0.01 32.41
N ALA A 126 -7.01 -1.16 32.93
CA ALA A 126 -6.28 -2.18 32.17
C ALA A 126 -7.10 -2.71 30.98
N TYR A 127 -8.38 -3.05 31.21
CA TYR A 127 -9.30 -3.45 30.14
C TYR A 127 -9.46 -2.35 29.08
N SER A 128 -9.56 -1.10 29.51
CA SER A 128 -9.83 -0.01 28.59
C SER A 128 -8.66 0.29 27.66
N ILE A 129 -7.43 0.10 28.13
CA ILE A 129 -6.24 0.17 27.28
C ILE A 129 -6.24 -0.94 26.25
N ALA A 130 -6.52 -2.18 26.67
CA ALA A 130 -6.57 -3.30 25.75
C ALA A 130 -7.68 -3.12 24.69
N ILE A 131 -8.89 -2.72 25.11
CA ILE A 131 -10.01 -2.44 24.19
C ILE A 131 -9.68 -1.27 23.26
N ASN A 132 -9.10 -0.19 23.78
CA ASN A 132 -8.70 0.96 22.97
C ASN A 132 -7.68 0.53 21.91
N TYR A 133 -6.64 -0.22 22.31
CA TYR A 133 -5.62 -0.72 21.39
C TYR A 133 -6.22 -1.62 20.30
N LEU A 134 -7.09 -2.57 20.66
CA LEU A 134 -7.76 -3.45 19.69
C LEU A 134 -8.63 -2.65 18.71
N ASN A 135 -9.40 -1.69 19.21
CA ASN A 135 -10.34 -0.91 18.39
C ASN A 135 -9.65 0.17 17.55
N ARG A 136 -8.59 0.82 18.06
CA ARG A 136 -7.98 2.00 17.44
C ARG A 136 -6.69 1.70 16.70
N VAL A 137 -5.90 0.75 17.17
CA VAL A 137 -4.66 0.33 16.53
C VAL A 137 -4.94 -0.89 15.65
N VAL A 138 -5.39 -2.01 16.22
CA VAL A 138 -5.56 -3.26 15.46
C VAL A 138 -6.66 -3.14 14.40
N ARG A 139 -7.81 -2.51 14.71
CA ARG A 139 -8.91 -2.21 13.75
C ARG A 139 -9.40 -3.44 12.96
N GLY A 140 -9.60 -4.56 13.65
CA GLY A 140 -10.10 -5.80 13.03
C GLY A 140 -9.09 -6.53 12.13
N ARG A 141 -7.81 -6.13 12.14
CA ARG A 141 -6.73 -6.90 11.51
C ARG A 141 -6.61 -8.28 12.16
N LYS A 142 -6.12 -9.25 11.38
CA LYS A 142 -5.94 -10.63 11.82
C LYS A 142 -4.90 -10.69 12.95
N ILE A 143 -5.32 -11.19 14.10
CA ILE A 143 -4.45 -11.49 15.24
C ILE A 143 -4.12 -12.99 15.19
N GLY A 144 -2.83 -13.32 15.13
CA GLY A 144 -2.33 -14.70 15.17
C GLY A 144 -2.43 -15.32 16.57
N ASP A 145 -1.70 -16.41 16.81
CA ASP A 145 -1.82 -17.19 18.05
C ASP A 145 -0.63 -17.00 18.99
N ARG A 146 0.54 -16.61 18.46
CA ARG A 146 1.76 -16.37 19.23
C ARG A 146 1.98 -14.87 19.36
N ILE A 147 1.24 -14.28 20.29
CA ILE A 147 1.20 -12.84 20.52
C ILE A 147 2.29 -12.46 21.52
N PHE A 148 3.26 -11.65 21.07
CA PHE A 148 4.26 -11.06 21.95
C PHE A 148 3.81 -9.64 22.32
N PHE A 149 3.69 -9.36 23.62
CA PHE A 149 3.33 -8.04 24.13
C PHE A 149 4.56 -7.34 24.72
N GLN A 150 4.94 -6.22 24.12
CA GLN A 150 6.14 -5.45 24.44
C GLN A 150 5.85 -3.95 24.60
N GLY A 151 6.84 -3.19 25.06
CA GLY A 151 6.71 -1.76 25.40
C GLY A 151 6.49 -1.53 26.89
N GLY A 152 6.43 -0.26 27.31
CA GLY A 152 6.39 0.12 28.73
C GLY A 152 5.17 -0.41 29.48
N THR A 153 4.02 -0.50 28.81
CA THR A 153 2.80 -1.04 29.45
C THR A 153 2.83 -2.56 29.66
N ALA A 154 3.74 -3.28 28.98
CA ALA A 154 3.91 -4.71 29.16
C ALA A 154 4.56 -5.08 30.50
N TYR A 155 5.13 -4.11 31.24
CA TYR A 155 5.54 -4.30 32.64
C TYR A 155 4.35 -4.44 33.60
N ASN A 156 3.15 -4.08 33.17
CA ASN A 156 1.94 -4.18 33.99
C ASN A 156 1.15 -5.43 33.60
N ASP A 157 1.28 -6.47 34.41
CA ASP A 157 0.67 -7.79 34.16
C ASP A 157 -0.86 -7.74 33.97
N SER A 158 -1.53 -6.75 34.57
CA SER A 158 -2.98 -6.60 34.41
C SER A 158 -3.40 -6.26 32.98
N VAL A 159 -2.56 -5.56 32.22
CA VAL A 159 -2.83 -5.23 30.82
C VAL A 159 -2.65 -6.48 29.94
N ALA A 160 -1.62 -7.28 30.20
CA ALA A 160 -1.44 -8.56 29.54
C ALA A 160 -2.61 -9.52 29.82
N ALA A 161 -3.07 -9.58 31.08
CA ALA A 161 -4.23 -10.36 31.48
C ALA A 161 -5.54 -9.87 30.81
N ALA A 162 -5.70 -8.56 30.66
CA ALA A 162 -6.83 -7.98 29.94
C ALA A 162 -6.83 -8.39 28.46
N PHE A 163 -5.68 -8.32 27.76
CA PHE A 163 -5.58 -8.83 26.39
C PHE A 163 -5.90 -10.32 26.30
N ALA A 164 -5.37 -11.14 27.21
CA ALA A 164 -5.59 -12.58 27.22
C ALA A 164 -7.09 -12.89 27.38
N THR A 165 -7.77 -12.17 28.27
CA THR A 165 -9.21 -12.36 28.53
C THR A 165 -10.07 -11.89 27.36
N LEU A 166 -9.75 -10.74 26.75
CA LEU A 166 -10.52 -10.18 25.64
C LEU A 166 -10.38 -10.97 24.34
N LEU A 167 -9.19 -11.55 24.11
CA LEU A 167 -8.89 -12.29 22.87
C LEU A 167 -9.14 -13.79 23.00
N ASP A 168 -9.27 -14.30 24.23
CA ASP A 168 -9.24 -15.74 24.54
C ASP A 168 -7.99 -16.41 23.94
N LYS A 169 -6.83 -15.77 24.15
CA LYS A 169 -5.53 -16.17 23.60
C LYS A 169 -4.40 -15.99 24.61
N GLU A 170 -3.35 -16.78 24.44
CA GLU A 170 -2.11 -16.62 25.20
C GLU A 170 -1.39 -15.33 24.81
N ILE A 171 -1.04 -14.52 25.81
CA ILE A 171 -0.24 -13.30 25.64
C ILE A 171 1.12 -13.53 26.29
N ILE A 172 2.17 -13.47 25.48
CA ILE A 172 3.54 -13.71 25.93
C ILE A 172 4.20 -12.34 26.15
N VAL A 173 4.58 -12.04 27.38
CA VAL A 173 5.42 -10.89 27.69
C VAL A 173 6.88 -11.35 27.68
N PRO A 174 7.66 -11.09 26.61
CA PRO A 174 9.05 -11.49 26.55
C PRO A 174 9.92 -10.78 27.61
N PRO A 175 11.04 -11.39 28.04
CA PRO A 175 12.00 -10.70 28.87
C PRO A 175 12.56 -9.48 28.12
N TYR A 176 12.92 -8.44 28.88
CA TYR A 176 13.41 -7.17 28.32
C TYR A 176 12.40 -6.45 27.41
N ASN A 177 11.09 -6.70 27.57
CA ASN A 177 10.01 -6.15 26.75
C ASN A 177 10.10 -4.64 26.48
N GLY A 178 10.58 -3.83 27.42
CA GLY A 178 10.74 -2.38 27.26
C GLY A 178 11.88 -1.94 26.33
N VAL A 179 12.81 -2.83 25.96
CA VAL A 179 14.01 -2.49 25.17
C VAL A 179 14.23 -3.40 23.95
N ILE A 180 13.24 -4.21 23.57
CA ILE A 180 13.34 -5.15 22.44
C ILE A 180 13.70 -4.46 21.13
N GLY A 181 13.14 -3.27 20.85
CA GLY A 181 13.48 -2.49 19.66
C GLY A 181 14.99 -2.15 19.61
N ALA A 182 15.58 -1.78 20.75
CA ALA A 182 17.01 -1.49 20.85
C ALA A 182 17.87 -2.75 20.64
N ILE A 183 17.44 -3.91 21.18
CA ILE A 183 18.08 -5.20 20.93
C ILE A 183 18.09 -5.49 19.42
N GLY A 184 16.96 -5.34 18.76
CA GLY A 184 16.85 -5.55 17.30
C GLY A 184 17.75 -4.62 16.49
N ALA A 185 17.78 -3.34 16.83
CA ALA A 185 18.66 -2.37 16.17
C ALA A 185 20.15 -2.74 16.33
N ALA A 186 20.56 -3.16 17.54
CA ALA A 186 21.92 -3.61 17.80
C ALA A 186 22.29 -4.88 17.01
N LEU A 187 21.36 -5.84 16.90
CA LEU A 187 21.55 -7.06 16.10
C LEU A 187 21.74 -6.73 14.61
N LEU A 188 20.92 -5.85 14.05
CA LEU A 188 21.00 -5.44 12.64
C LEU A 188 22.32 -4.69 12.35
N ALA A 189 22.75 -3.81 13.26
CA ALA A 189 24.04 -3.13 13.13
C ALA A 189 25.21 -4.11 13.19
N MET A 190 25.19 -5.03 14.17
CA MET A 190 26.21 -6.08 14.32
C MET A 190 26.28 -6.98 13.08
N GLU A 191 25.13 -7.37 12.53
CA GLU A 191 25.04 -8.18 11.31
C GLU A 191 25.76 -7.51 10.13
N LYS A 192 25.48 -6.23 9.89
CA LYS A 192 26.08 -5.44 8.81
C LYS A 192 27.60 -5.29 8.99
N VAL A 193 28.03 -4.86 10.17
CA VAL A 193 29.47 -4.68 10.48
C VAL A 193 30.24 -5.99 10.29
N LYS A 194 29.69 -7.12 10.75
CA LYS A 194 30.30 -8.45 10.56
C LYS A 194 30.27 -8.93 9.10
N ALA A 195 29.29 -8.51 8.30
CA ALA A 195 29.20 -8.89 6.91
C ALA A 195 30.29 -8.20 6.08
N PHE A 196 30.46 -6.90 6.25
CA PHE A 196 31.41 -6.10 5.48
C PHE A 196 32.83 -6.06 6.06
N LYS A 197 33.04 -6.59 7.28
CA LYS A 197 34.30 -6.49 8.02
C LYS A 197 34.80 -5.05 8.13
N THR A 198 33.88 -4.10 8.21
CA THR A 198 34.19 -2.67 8.30
C THR A 198 34.29 -2.23 9.76
N GLU A 199 35.06 -1.18 10.02
CA GLU A 199 35.02 -0.51 11.32
C GLU A 199 33.68 0.23 11.49
N THR A 200 33.19 0.29 12.73
CA THR A 200 31.96 1.02 13.05
C THR A 200 32.15 2.52 12.86
N LYS A 201 31.12 3.19 12.37
CA LYS A 201 31.03 4.66 12.31
C LYS A 201 30.65 5.27 13.66
N PHE A 202 30.39 4.45 14.68
CA PHE A 202 29.97 4.90 16.00
C PHE A 202 31.07 5.70 16.68
N ARG A 203 30.79 6.98 16.92
CA ARG A 203 31.73 7.96 17.49
C ARG A 203 31.73 7.95 19.02
N GLY A 204 30.90 7.13 19.66
CA GLY A 204 30.65 7.15 21.10
C GLY A 204 29.46 8.03 21.50
N PHE A 205 29.06 7.96 22.78
CA PHE A 205 27.96 8.76 23.34
C PHE A 205 28.37 10.18 23.75
N ASP A 206 29.66 10.49 23.69
CA ASP A 206 30.19 11.81 24.04
C ASP A 206 29.98 12.81 22.89
N LEU A 207 28.82 13.46 22.91
CA LEU A 207 28.41 14.44 21.91
C LEU A 207 29.32 15.68 21.89
N SER A 208 30.08 15.96 22.95
CA SER A 208 30.98 17.12 22.99
C SER A 208 32.11 17.03 21.95
N LYS A 209 32.44 15.81 21.51
CA LYS A 209 33.47 15.54 20.51
C LYS A 209 32.96 15.68 19.06
N VAL A 210 31.65 15.80 18.86
CA VAL A 210 31.04 15.89 17.54
C VAL A 210 30.86 17.36 17.16
N LYS A 211 31.65 17.83 16.20
CA LYS A 211 31.45 19.17 15.62
C LYS A 211 30.25 19.13 14.68
N TYR A 212 29.24 19.96 14.94
CA TYR A 212 28.09 20.12 14.06
C TYR A 212 27.72 21.60 13.94
N GLU A 213 27.15 21.96 12.79
CA GLU A 213 26.54 23.27 12.55
C GLU A 213 25.01 23.10 12.61
N LEU A 214 24.34 23.91 13.42
CA LEU A 214 22.88 23.96 13.49
C LEU A 214 22.38 25.21 12.78
N ARG A 215 21.52 25.02 11.78
CA ARG A 215 20.79 26.10 11.12
C ARG A 215 19.29 25.90 11.33
N VAL A 216 18.62 26.90 11.87
CA VAL A 216 17.17 26.88 12.04
C VAL A 216 16.52 27.75 10.96
N PHE A 217 15.50 27.24 10.28
CA PHE A 217 14.74 28.00 9.28
C PHE A 217 13.28 27.54 9.21
N THR A 218 12.38 28.44 8.81
CA THR A 218 10.96 28.10 8.64
C THR A 218 10.70 27.53 7.25
N CYS A 219 10.15 26.33 7.16
CA CYS A 219 9.69 25.73 5.91
C CYS A 219 8.41 26.39 5.44
N ARG A 220 8.44 27.02 4.26
CA ARG A 220 7.27 27.64 3.60
C ARG A 220 6.64 26.74 2.54
N GLY A 221 6.81 25.41 2.67
CA GLY A 221 6.33 24.44 1.68
C GLY A 221 4.83 24.17 1.73
N CYS A 222 4.17 24.49 2.85
CA CYS A 222 2.74 24.38 3.05
C CYS A 222 2.29 25.34 4.17
N SER A 223 1.01 25.33 4.51
CA SER A 223 0.41 26.16 5.55
C SER A 223 0.89 25.83 6.98
N ASN A 224 1.67 24.76 7.18
CA ASN A 224 2.15 24.38 8.51
C ASN A 224 3.31 25.24 9.04
N PHE A 225 4.03 25.97 8.17
CA PHE A 225 5.17 26.82 8.53
C PHE A 225 6.12 26.19 9.57
N CYS A 226 6.50 24.93 9.37
CA CYS A 226 7.30 24.17 10.32
C CYS A 226 8.66 24.84 10.57
N GLU A 227 9.09 24.91 11.83
CA GLU A 227 10.47 25.29 12.17
C GLU A 227 11.39 24.08 11.96
N ILE A 228 12.32 24.20 11.02
CA ILE A 228 13.23 23.14 10.63
C ILE A 228 14.60 23.39 11.22
N GLN A 229 15.11 22.39 11.92
CA GLN A 229 16.47 22.33 12.43
C GLN A 229 17.33 21.50 11.49
N GLN A 230 18.20 22.15 10.73
CA GLN A 230 19.20 21.52 9.88
C GLN A 230 20.49 21.31 10.68
N PHE A 231 20.87 20.05 10.88
CA PHE A 231 22.16 19.67 11.46
C PHE A 231 23.11 19.24 10.35
N LYS A 232 24.23 19.94 10.23
CA LYS A 232 25.35 19.53 9.39
C LYS A 232 26.43 18.95 10.29
N VAL A 233 26.71 17.65 10.13
CA VAL A 233 27.74 16.92 10.86
C VAL A 233 28.78 16.48 9.82
N GLU A 234 29.97 17.07 9.85
CA GLU A 234 30.99 16.86 8.83
C GLU A 234 30.44 17.14 7.41
N ASN A 235 30.34 16.11 6.57
CA ASN A 235 29.82 16.18 5.20
C ASN A 235 28.35 15.80 5.09
N GLU A 236 27.69 15.40 6.17
CA GLU A 236 26.29 14.98 6.16
C GLU A 236 25.36 16.07 6.67
N VAL A 237 24.27 16.29 5.94
CA VAL A 237 23.19 17.19 6.35
C VAL A 237 21.96 16.36 6.71
N THR A 238 21.37 16.66 7.86
CA THR A 238 20.14 16.05 8.36
C THR A 238 19.19 17.14 8.82
N TYR A 239 17.89 16.85 8.82
CA TYR A 239 16.84 17.81 9.12
C TYR A 239 15.87 17.24 10.15
N TRP A 240 15.36 18.10 11.02
CA TRP A 240 14.39 17.79 12.06
C TRP A 240 13.34 18.90 12.15
N GLY A 241 12.16 18.57 12.68
CA GLY A 241 11.08 19.53 12.94
C GLY A 241 10.03 19.65 11.83
N ASP A 242 10.11 18.84 10.77
CA ASP A 242 9.09 18.81 9.73
C ASP A 242 7.89 17.94 10.11
N LYS A 243 6.69 18.48 9.92
CA LYS A 243 5.43 17.75 10.18
C LYS A 243 4.98 16.86 9.02
N CYS A 244 5.46 17.12 7.81
CA CYS A 244 5.03 16.38 6.62
C CYS A 244 5.94 15.20 6.26
N SER A 245 7.18 15.15 6.78
CA SER A 245 8.18 14.12 6.47
C SER A 245 8.47 13.90 4.98
N ASP A 246 8.04 14.84 4.13
CA ASP A 246 8.04 14.75 2.66
C ASP A 246 9.26 15.44 2.05
N ARG A 247 9.59 16.64 2.54
CA ARG A 247 10.64 17.49 1.93
C ARG A 247 12.06 17.22 2.42
N PHE A 248 12.20 16.79 3.68
CA PHE A 248 13.50 16.79 4.35
C PHE A 248 13.96 15.39 4.79
N ARG A 249 13.13 14.36 4.56
CA ARG A 249 13.48 12.98 4.84
C ARG A 249 14.55 12.51 3.84
N LYS A 250 15.70 12.08 4.35
CA LYS A 250 16.76 11.48 3.53
C LYS A 250 16.36 10.05 3.19
N HIS A 251 16.08 9.77 1.92
CA HIS A 251 15.77 8.42 1.47
C HIS A 251 17.01 7.52 1.60
N ILE A 252 16.79 6.27 2.00
CA ILE A 252 17.82 5.24 1.94
C ILE A 252 18.04 4.95 0.45
N LYS A 253 19.18 5.36 -0.10
CA LYS A 253 19.59 4.93 -1.44
C LYS A 253 20.31 3.59 -1.29
N SER A 254 19.76 2.54 -1.89
CA SER A 254 20.41 1.24 -1.98
C SER A 254 21.73 1.38 -2.72
N GLU A 255 22.73 0.64 -2.26
CA GLU A 255 24.04 0.54 -2.91
C GLU A 255 24.00 -0.38 -4.15
N ARG A 256 22.88 -1.08 -4.38
CA ARG A 256 22.66 -1.93 -5.56
C ARG A 256 21.70 -1.27 -6.55
N GLU A 257 21.96 -1.51 -7.83
CA GLU A 257 21.08 -1.16 -8.93
C GLU A 257 20.31 -2.40 -9.41
N PRO A 258 19.08 -2.24 -9.94
CA PRO A 258 18.32 -3.34 -10.54
C PRO A 258 19.07 -3.92 -11.75
N VAL A 259 19.07 -5.25 -11.88
CA VAL A 259 19.71 -5.99 -12.99
C VAL A 259 18.82 -6.09 -14.23
N ILE A 260 17.52 -5.86 -14.10
CA ILE A 260 16.55 -5.85 -15.21
C ILE A 260 16.24 -4.41 -15.66
N PRO A 261 15.85 -4.18 -16.93
CA PRO A 261 15.44 -2.86 -17.40
C PRO A 261 14.20 -2.33 -16.65
N ASP A 262 13.91 -1.04 -16.80
CA ASP A 262 12.71 -0.43 -16.23
C ASP A 262 11.47 -0.83 -17.04
N ILE A 263 10.87 -1.96 -16.67
CA ILE A 263 9.69 -2.49 -17.35
C ILE A 263 8.48 -1.57 -17.17
N MET A 264 8.34 -0.88 -16.04
CA MET A 264 7.22 0.05 -15.81
C MET A 264 7.28 1.21 -16.80
N ARG A 265 8.47 1.77 -17.02
CA ARG A 265 8.70 2.81 -18.02
C ARG A 265 8.51 2.27 -19.44
N ALA A 266 9.13 1.15 -19.79
CA ALA A 266 9.00 0.54 -21.11
C ALA A 266 7.53 0.26 -21.44
N ARG A 267 6.76 -0.29 -20.49
CA ARG A 267 5.32 -0.51 -20.61
C ARG A 267 4.57 0.79 -20.89
N GLN A 268 4.89 1.89 -20.20
CA GLN A 268 4.24 3.18 -20.43
C GLN A 268 4.55 3.75 -21.83
N GLU A 269 5.77 3.56 -22.33
CA GLU A 269 6.16 3.92 -23.69
C GLU A 269 5.41 3.07 -24.74
N LEU A 270 5.32 1.75 -24.51
CA LEU A 270 4.54 0.82 -25.35
C LEU A 270 3.05 1.18 -25.36
N LEU A 271 2.47 1.53 -24.20
CA LEU A 271 1.07 1.88 -24.06
C LEU A 271 0.70 3.11 -24.90
N LEU A 272 1.60 4.09 -24.99
CA LEU A 272 1.40 5.34 -25.73
C LEU A 272 1.86 5.29 -27.19
N ARG A 273 2.40 4.16 -27.67
CA ARG A 273 3.02 4.05 -29.01
C ARG A 273 2.08 4.47 -30.16
N GLU A 274 0.80 4.12 -30.05
CA GLU A 274 -0.20 4.40 -31.09
C GLU A 274 -0.82 5.80 -30.97
N TYR A 275 -0.39 6.59 -29.98
CA TYR A 275 -0.92 7.93 -29.73
C TYR A 275 -0.04 9.01 -30.36
N GLU A 276 -0.65 9.75 -31.28
CA GLU A 276 -0.06 10.92 -31.92
C GLU A 276 -1.02 12.09 -31.72
N PRO A 277 -0.63 13.12 -30.95
CA PRO A 277 -1.50 14.27 -30.68
C PRO A 277 -1.73 15.10 -31.94
N ASP A 278 -2.95 15.66 -32.08
CA ASP A 278 -3.32 16.60 -33.14
C ASP A 278 -3.09 16.10 -34.58
N LYS A 279 -3.14 14.78 -34.78
CA LYS A 279 -2.92 14.13 -36.09
C LYS A 279 -4.02 14.41 -37.11
N HIS A 280 -5.25 14.59 -36.65
CA HIS A 280 -6.44 14.75 -37.51
C HIS A 280 -7.10 16.11 -37.23
N ASP A 281 -7.63 16.75 -38.27
CA ASP A 281 -8.38 18.02 -38.17
C ASP A 281 -9.86 17.83 -37.77
N GLY A 282 -10.23 16.61 -37.33
CA GLY A 282 -11.60 16.23 -36.97
C GLY A 282 -12.03 16.66 -35.56
N ALA A 283 -13.21 16.21 -35.14
CA ALA A 283 -13.71 16.43 -33.78
C ALA A 283 -12.72 15.91 -32.73
N LYS A 284 -12.50 16.70 -31.69
CA LYS A 284 -11.62 16.39 -30.55
C LYS A 284 -12.32 15.43 -29.60
N ILE A 285 -11.84 14.21 -29.56
CA ILE A 285 -12.34 13.14 -28.70
C ILE A 285 -11.38 12.98 -27.51
N GLY A 286 -11.83 13.43 -26.34
CA GLY A 286 -11.15 13.23 -25.08
C GLY A 286 -11.21 11.77 -24.63
N PHE A 287 -10.08 11.17 -24.26
CA PHE A 287 -10.02 9.85 -23.62
C PHE A 287 -9.29 9.96 -22.28
N PRO A 288 -9.98 9.75 -21.14
CA PRO A 288 -9.39 9.98 -19.83
C PRO A 288 -8.30 8.95 -19.53
N ARG A 289 -7.15 9.39 -19.01
CA ARG A 289 -6.06 8.54 -18.51
C ARG A 289 -6.40 7.89 -17.16
N ALA A 290 -7.52 7.17 -17.13
CA ALA A 290 -8.05 6.53 -15.94
C ALA A 290 -8.53 5.11 -16.24
N MET A 291 -8.60 4.28 -15.21
CA MET A 291 -9.21 2.94 -15.27
C MET A 291 -8.65 2.09 -16.41
N TYR A 292 -9.47 1.71 -17.39
CA TYR A 292 -9.08 0.81 -18.48
C TYR A 292 -8.11 1.43 -19.49
N PHE A 293 -7.81 2.74 -19.40
CA PHE A 293 -6.70 3.36 -20.13
C PHE A 293 -5.42 2.55 -19.96
N TYR A 294 -5.10 2.16 -18.73
CA TYR A 294 -3.84 1.49 -18.42
C TYR A 294 -3.74 0.08 -18.99
N ASP A 295 -4.79 -0.47 -19.60
CA ASP A 295 -4.83 -1.83 -20.13
C ASP A 295 -5.20 -1.87 -21.62
N ARG A 296 -6.07 -0.96 -22.06
CA ARG A 296 -6.71 -1.00 -23.39
C ARG A 296 -6.47 0.23 -24.24
N PHE A 297 -5.60 1.15 -23.83
CA PHE A 297 -5.38 2.37 -24.60
C PHE A 297 -4.85 2.14 -26.03
N PRO A 298 -3.96 1.17 -26.33
CA PRO A 298 -3.53 0.89 -27.70
C PRO A 298 -4.70 0.58 -28.65
N PHE A 299 -5.68 -0.20 -28.18
CA PHE A 299 -6.93 -0.44 -28.93
C PHE A 299 -7.65 0.86 -29.25
N TRP A 300 -7.92 1.70 -28.24
CA TRP A 300 -8.70 2.93 -28.42
C TRP A 300 -7.96 3.99 -29.25
N ALA A 301 -6.66 4.15 -29.03
CA ALA A 301 -5.81 5.06 -29.79
C ALA A 301 -5.82 4.69 -31.28
N LYS A 302 -5.56 3.42 -31.60
CA LYS A 302 -5.55 2.98 -32.99
C LYS A 302 -6.93 3.00 -33.63
N LEU A 303 -7.98 2.68 -32.89
CA LEU A 303 -9.36 2.75 -33.38
C LEU A 303 -9.71 4.19 -33.81
N LEU A 304 -9.48 5.17 -32.95
CA LEU A 304 -9.83 6.57 -33.22
C LEU A 304 -8.99 7.15 -34.37
N ASP A 305 -7.71 6.78 -34.45
CA ASP A 305 -6.82 7.11 -35.56
C ASP A 305 -7.38 6.62 -36.91
N GLU A 306 -7.75 5.34 -37.01
CA GLU A 306 -8.30 4.75 -38.24
C GLU A 306 -9.68 5.31 -38.62
N LEU A 307 -10.45 5.74 -37.61
CA LEU A 307 -11.70 6.47 -37.80
C LEU A 307 -11.49 7.93 -38.23
N GLY A 308 -10.26 8.46 -38.14
CA GLY A 308 -9.91 9.84 -38.50
C GLY A 308 -10.43 10.87 -37.50
N LEU A 309 -10.48 10.49 -36.22
CA LEU A 309 -10.93 11.34 -35.13
C LEU A 309 -9.71 11.86 -34.36
N ASN A 310 -9.74 13.12 -33.93
CA ASN A 310 -8.62 13.72 -33.21
C ASN A 310 -8.66 13.28 -31.75
N LEU A 311 -7.72 12.45 -31.32
CA LEU A 311 -7.65 11.94 -29.95
C LEU A 311 -6.89 12.92 -29.04
N VAL A 312 -7.50 13.29 -27.93
CA VAL A 312 -6.88 14.07 -26.85
C VAL A 312 -6.92 13.25 -25.56
N ILE A 313 -5.80 13.14 -24.85
CA ILE A 313 -5.76 12.49 -23.53
C ILE A 313 -5.58 13.51 -22.40
N SER A 314 -6.08 13.19 -21.22
CA SER A 314 -5.84 14.00 -20.02
C SER A 314 -4.37 13.99 -19.62
N ASP A 315 -3.96 14.93 -18.78
CA ASP A 315 -2.60 14.94 -18.21
C ASP A 315 -2.37 13.73 -17.29
N PRO A 316 -1.09 13.36 -17.00
CA PRO A 316 -0.80 12.41 -15.94
C PRO A 316 -1.47 12.82 -14.62
N THR A 317 -1.99 11.84 -13.88
CA THR A 317 -2.66 12.07 -12.59
C THR A 317 -1.78 12.91 -11.67
N ASN A 318 -2.34 14.03 -11.21
CA ASN A 318 -1.66 15.00 -10.36
C ASN A 318 -2.63 15.56 -9.32
N ARG A 319 -2.14 16.39 -8.41
CA ARG A 319 -2.95 16.95 -7.31
C ARG A 319 -4.16 17.76 -7.79
N LYS A 320 -4.07 18.47 -8.93
CA LYS A 320 -5.20 19.22 -9.51
C LYS A 320 -6.28 18.25 -9.98
N ILE A 321 -5.90 17.22 -10.74
CA ILE A 321 -6.81 16.17 -11.23
C ILE A 321 -7.47 15.44 -10.07
N ILE A 322 -6.69 15.00 -9.08
CA ILE A 322 -7.21 14.31 -7.89
C ILE A 322 -8.25 15.18 -7.18
N LYS A 323 -7.92 16.44 -6.91
CA LYS A 323 -8.83 17.37 -6.23
C LYS A 323 -10.12 17.58 -7.02
N ALA A 324 -10.02 17.88 -8.31
CA ALA A 324 -11.20 18.05 -9.17
C ALA A 324 -12.09 16.79 -9.17
N GLY A 325 -11.47 15.60 -9.12
CA GLY A 325 -12.16 14.33 -9.05
C GLY A 325 -12.88 14.08 -7.73
N VAL A 326 -12.26 14.42 -6.60
CA VAL A 326 -12.89 14.31 -5.26
C VAL A 326 -14.05 15.29 -5.14
N ASP A 327 -13.87 16.54 -5.60
CA ASP A 327 -14.89 17.59 -5.49
C ASP A 327 -16.12 17.32 -6.39
N SER A 328 -15.97 16.52 -7.45
CA SER A 328 -17.05 16.22 -8.43
C SER A 328 -17.74 14.88 -8.21
N ALA A 329 -17.16 13.96 -7.43
CA ALA A 329 -17.76 12.66 -7.17
C ALA A 329 -18.95 12.79 -6.22
N VAL A 330 -20.17 12.46 -6.70
CA VAL A 330 -21.40 12.51 -5.88
C VAL A 330 -21.52 11.29 -4.97
N ALA A 331 -21.22 10.12 -5.51
CA ALA A 331 -21.15 8.90 -4.74
C ALA A 331 -19.81 8.86 -3.97
N GLU A 332 -19.67 7.90 -3.07
CA GLU A 332 -18.42 7.61 -2.37
C GLU A 332 -17.71 6.36 -2.96
N PRO A 333 -17.26 6.38 -4.23
CA PRO A 333 -16.61 5.24 -4.87
C PRO A 333 -15.15 5.09 -4.41
N CYS A 334 -14.48 4.06 -4.91
CA CYS A 334 -13.03 3.90 -4.70
C CYS A 334 -12.24 5.03 -5.36
N PHE A 335 -11.02 5.26 -4.85
CA PHE A 335 -10.16 6.37 -5.26
C PHE A 335 -9.93 6.48 -6.78
N PRO A 336 -9.66 5.39 -7.55
CA PRO A 336 -9.51 5.46 -9.01
C PRO A 336 -10.72 6.03 -9.76
N ILE A 337 -11.94 5.84 -9.24
CA ILE A 337 -13.15 6.38 -9.86
C ILE A 337 -13.29 7.88 -9.57
N LYS A 338 -12.92 8.34 -8.37
CA LYS A 338 -12.82 9.77 -8.07
C LYS A 338 -11.82 10.42 -9.03
N VAL A 339 -10.63 9.82 -9.18
CA VAL A 339 -9.59 10.29 -10.13
C VAL A 339 -10.10 10.32 -11.57
N ALA A 340 -10.92 9.36 -12.00
CA ALA A 340 -11.53 9.36 -13.33
C ALA A 340 -12.41 10.60 -13.58
N HIS A 341 -13.15 11.11 -12.60
CA HIS A 341 -13.91 12.35 -12.74
C HIS A 341 -12.96 13.55 -12.95
N GLY A 342 -11.85 13.58 -12.22
CA GLY A 342 -10.82 14.61 -12.38
C GLY A 342 -10.19 14.62 -13.77
N HIS A 343 -9.95 13.43 -14.34
CA HIS A 343 -9.44 13.32 -15.71
C HIS A 343 -10.45 13.82 -16.75
N VAL A 344 -11.75 13.64 -16.50
CA VAL A 344 -12.78 14.24 -17.36
C VAL A 344 -12.80 15.76 -17.21
N ALA A 345 -12.63 16.29 -16.00
CA ALA A 345 -12.53 17.73 -15.78
C ALA A 345 -11.33 18.34 -16.53
N ASP A 346 -10.19 17.66 -16.51
CA ASP A 346 -9.00 18.05 -17.27
C ASP A 346 -9.26 18.08 -18.79
N LEU A 347 -9.98 17.08 -19.32
CA LEU A 347 -10.35 17.07 -20.74
C LEU A 347 -11.32 18.19 -21.12
N LEU A 348 -12.28 18.51 -20.24
CA LEU A 348 -13.18 19.64 -20.44
C LEU A 348 -12.41 20.98 -20.46
N ASP A 349 -11.44 21.16 -19.56
CA ASP A 349 -10.53 22.32 -19.56
C ASP A 349 -9.74 22.41 -20.88
N LYS A 350 -9.38 21.28 -21.49
CA LYS A 350 -8.69 21.21 -22.80
C LYS A 350 -9.59 21.46 -24.00
N GLY A 351 -10.90 21.67 -23.79
CA GLY A 351 -11.84 22.03 -24.86
C GLY A 351 -12.09 20.91 -25.87
N VAL A 352 -12.22 19.67 -25.39
CA VAL A 352 -12.65 18.54 -26.25
C VAL A 352 -14.13 18.66 -26.61
N ASP A 353 -14.49 18.19 -27.81
CA ASP A 353 -15.88 18.21 -28.29
C ASP A 353 -16.70 17.08 -27.66
N PHE A 354 -16.06 15.93 -27.45
CA PHE A 354 -16.66 14.74 -26.88
C PHE A 354 -15.69 14.06 -25.92
N VAL A 355 -16.21 13.31 -24.94
CA VAL A 355 -15.41 12.47 -24.05
C VAL A 355 -15.80 11.01 -24.24
N LEU A 356 -14.87 10.18 -24.69
CA LEU A 356 -15.08 8.74 -24.86
C LEU A 356 -14.87 8.02 -23.53
N ILE A 357 -15.97 7.56 -22.93
CA ILE A 357 -15.98 6.74 -21.72
C ILE A 357 -16.74 5.45 -22.04
N PRO A 358 -16.05 4.42 -22.56
CA PRO A 358 -16.70 3.20 -23.01
C PRO A 358 -17.29 2.41 -21.83
N ASN A 359 -18.47 1.84 -22.04
CA ASN A 359 -19.10 0.90 -21.11
C ASN A 359 -18.56 -0.51 -21.40
N VAL A 360 -17.36 -0.81 -20.91
CA VAL A 360 -16.70 -2.11 -21.13
C VAL A 360 -17.15 -3.11 -20.08
N ILE A 361 -17.84 -4.17 -20.50
CA ILE A 361 -18.53 -5.12 -19.60
C ILE A 361 -17.63 -6.29 -19.19
N ASN A 362 -16.90 -6.85 -20.15
CA ASN A 362 -16.07 -8.02 -19.97
C ASN A 362 -14.79 -7.93 -20.82
N ALA A 363 -13.86 -8.85 -20.58
CA ALA A 363 -12.60 -8.98 -21.30
C ALA A 363 -12.43 -10.41 -21.82
N GLU A 364 -11.62 -10.56 -22.88
CA GLU A 364 -11.24 -11.86 -23.43
C GLU A 364 -10.69 -12.79 -22.33
N THR A 365 -10.98 -14.08 -22.48
CA THR A 365 -10.55 -15.12 -21.55
C THR A 365 -10.26 -16.41 -22.32
N GLU A 366 -9.26 -17.15 -21.85
CA GLU A 366 -8.97 -18.52 -22.32
C GLU A 366 -9.83 -19.58 -21.63
N PHE A 367 -10.62 -19.17 -20.62
CA PHE A 367 -11.51 -20.01 -19.81
C PHE A 367 -12.97 -19.65 -20.11
N PRO A 368 -13.56 -20.16 -21.20
CA PRO A 368 -14.91 -19.81 -21.64
C PRO A 368 -16.02 -20.30 -20.70
N GLU A 369 -15.74 -21.22 -19.79
CA GLU A 369 -16.67 -21.78 -18.81
C GLU A 369 -16.92 -20.85 -17.62
N VAL A 370 -15.97 -19.96 -17.30
CA VAL A 370 -16.11 -18.97 -16.21
C VAL A 370 -16.34 -17.57 -16.74
N ASN A 371 -16.95 -16.72 -15.92
CA ASN A 371 -17.17 -15.33 -16.23
C ASN A 371 -15.88 -14.46 -16.18
N SER A 372 -15.77 -13.46 -17.06
CA SER A 372 -14.59 -12.58 -17.20
C SER A 372 -15.00 -11.11 -17.19
N HIS A 373 -15.72 -10.71 -16.14
CA HIS A 373 -16.23 -9.34 -16.03
C HIS A 373 -15.17 -8.38 -15.50
N LEU A 374 -15.26 -7.13 -15.96
CA LEU A 374 -14.50 -6.02 -15.40
C LEU A 374 -15.22 -5.43 -14.18
N CYS A 375 -14.51 -4.62 -13.40
CA CYS A 375 -15.04 -3.99 -12.17
C CYS A 375 -16.40 -3.28 -12.40
N PRO A 376 -17.42 -3.47 -11.53
CA PRO A 376 -18.73 -2.83 -11.71
C PRO A 376 -18.67 -1.31 -11.73
N TRP A 377 -17.77 -0.72 -10.93
CA TRP A 377 -17.53 0.71 -10.97
C TRP A 377 -16.98 1.19 -12.31
N GLY A 378 -16.08 0.41 -12.94
CA GLY A 378 -15.58 0.75 -14.26
C GLY A 378 -16.61 0.50 -15.37
N GLN A 379 -17.46 -0.51 -15.24
CA GLN A 379 -18.61 -0.70 -16.14
C GLN A 379 -19.56 0.51 -16.05
N THR A 380 -19.89 0.94 -14.83
CA THR A 380 -20.87 2.02 -14.61
C THR A 380 -20.27 3.43 -14.70
N MET A 381 -18.95 3.56 -14.84
CA MET A 381 -18.21 4.83 -14.80
C MET A 381 -18.78 5.89 -15.74
N THR A 382 -19.15 5.51 -16.96
CA THR A 382 -19.73 6.41 -17.96
C THR A 382 -21.04 7.05 -17.49
N TYR A 383 -21.87 6.29 -16.76
CA TYR A 383 -23.13 6.78 -16.23
C TYR A 383 -22.93 7.61 -14.97
N VAL A 384 -22.02 7.19 -14.09
CA VAL A 384 -21.73 7.92 -12.85
C VAL A 384 -21.13 9.30 -13.14
N ILE A 385 -20.14 9.36 -14.04
CA ILE A 385 -19.58 10.64 -14.48
C ILE A 385 -20.63 11.48 -15.21
N GLY A 386 -21.44 10.86 -16.08
CA GLY A 386 -22.48 11.56 -16.83
C GLY A 386 -23.59 12.19 -15.97
N HIS A 387 -23.74 11.78 -14.71
CA HIS A 387 -24.68 12.40 -13.76
C HIS A 387 -23.96 13.17 -12.64
N SER A 388 -22.66 13.42 -12.79
CA SER A 388 -21.91 14.25 -11.84
C SER A 388 -22.15 15.75 -12.13
N PRO A 389 -22.00 16.63 -11.12
CA PRO A 389 -22.09 18.08 -11.30
C PRO A 389 -21.16 18.63 -12.39
N LEU A 390 -20.03 17.94 -12.63
CA LEU A 390 -19.09 18.27 -13.69
C LEU A 390 -19.71 18.22 -15.09
N MET A 391 -20.70 17.35 -15.30
CA MET A 391 -21.32 17.08 -16.59
C MET A 391 -22.72 17.67 -16.75
N GLU A 392 -23.19 18.46 -15.78
CA GLU A 392 -24.52 19.07 -15.81
C GLU A 392 -24.70 19.95 -17.05
N GLY A 393 -25.70 19.62 -17.87
CA GLY A 393 -25.98 20.29 -19.15
C GLY A 393 -25.00 19.94 -20.28
N ARG A 394 -24.11 18.96 -20.09
CA ARG A 394 -23.10 18.50 -21.05
C ARG A 394 -23.14 16.98 -21.27
N GLU A 395 -24.21 16.32 -20.85
CA GLU A 395 -24.33 14.86 -20.81
C GLU A 395 -24.18 14.23 -22.20
N GLU A 396 -24.64 14.93 -23.25
CA GLU A 396 -24.55 14.50 -24.65
C GLU A 396 -23.13 14.52 -25.23
N MET A 397 -22.15 15.12 -24.52
CA MET A 397 -20.73 15.06 -24.88
C MET A 397 -20.12 13.68 -24.62
N ILE A 398 -20.74 12.85 -23.78
CA ILE A 398 -20.19 11.53 -23.43
C ILE A 398 -20.49 10.52 -24.54
N LEU A 399 -19.44 9.97 -25.13
CA LEU A 399 -19.52 8.82 -26.03
C LEU A 399 -19.37 7.55 -25.18
N ARG A 400 -20.40 6.71 -25.21
CA ARG A 400 -20.53 5.54 -24.34
C ARG A 400 -20.85 4.26 -25.11
N PRO A 401 -19.99 3.82 -26.05
CA PRO A 401 -20.19 2.54 -26.71
C PRO A 401 -20.14 1.43 -25.66
N ARG A 402 -21.10 0.50 -25.72
CA ARG A 402 -21.15 -0.68 -24.85
C ARG A 402 -20.38 -1.82 -25.52
N ILE A 403 -19.35 -2.33 -24.84
CA ILE A 403 -18.40 -3.28 -25.44
C ILE A 403 -18.36 -4.59 -24.64
N HIS A 404 -18.46 -5.71 -25.36
CA HIS A 404 -18.23 -7.06 -24.83
C HIS A 404 -17.11 -7.76 -25.60
N PHE A 405 -15.87 -7.50 -25.17
CA PHE A 405 -14.66 -8.09 -25.76
C PHE A 405 -14.66 -9.62 -25.74
N ARG A 406 -15.20 -10.23 -24.68
CA ARG A 406 -15.27 -11.70 -24.54
C ARG A 406 -16.04 -12.37 -25.68
N ASP A 407 -17.02 -11.69 -26.24
CA ASP A 407 -17.98 -12.28 -27.18
C ASP A 407 -17.46 -12.24 -28.63
N GLY A 408 -16.20 -11.85 -28.81
CA GLY A 408 -15.48 -11.91 -30.07
C GLY A 408 -15.56 -10.62 -30.89
N MET A 409 -14.57 -10.51 -31.79
CA MET A 409 -14.35 -9.30 -32.61
C MET A 409 -15.57 -8.90 -33.44
N GLU A 410 -16.37 -9.85 -33.95
CA GLU A 410 -17.56 -9.52 -34.74
C GLU A 410 -18.65 -8.82 -33.91
N LYS A 411 -18.79 -9.15 -32.63
CA LYS A 411 -19.68 -8.42 -31.73
C LYS A 411 -19.15 -7.01 -31.48
N VAL A 412 -17.85 -6.88 -31.21
CA VAL A 412 -17.19 -5.58 -31.00
C VAL A 412 -17.31 -4.68 -32.24
N LYS A 413 -17.14 -5.22 -33.45
CA LYS A 413 -17.35 -4.48 -34.71
C LYS A 413 -18.75 -3.87 -34.79
N ARG A 414 -19.79 -4.65 -34.45
CA ARG A 414 -21.18 -4.16 -34.43
C ARG A 414 -21.37 -3.08 -33.37
N GLU A 415 -20.90 -3.32 -32.16
CA GLU A 415 -21.05 -2.40 -31.01
C GLU A 415 -20.33 -1.07 -31.24
N ILE A 416 -19.12 -1.09 -31.80
CA ILE A 416 -18.38 0.13 -32.17
C ILE A 416 -19.09 0.88 -33.29
N TYR A 417 -19.59 0.17 -34.32
CA TYR A 417 -20.31 0.83 -35.40
C TYR A 417 -21.59 1.53 -34.90
N GLU A 418 -22.39 0.83 -34.11
CA GLU A 418 -23.67 1.34 -33.60
C GLU A 418 -23.49 2.41 -32.52
N GLY A 419 -22.54 2.21 -31.60
CA GLY A 419 -22.32 3.07 -30.43
C GLY A 419 -21.36 4.25 -30.65
N LEU A 420 -20.58 4.25 -31.74
CA LEU A 420 -19.57 5.28 -32.00
C LEU A 420 -19.57 5.73 -33.48
N SER A 421 -19.20 4.86 -34.41
CA SER A 421 -18.87 5.25 -35.80
C SER A 421 -20.05 5.87 -36.55
N ARG A 422 -21.28 5.38 -36.32
CA ARG A 422 -22.49 5.91 -36.95
C ARG A 422 -22.75 7.37 -36.60
N ARG A 423 -22.43 7.81 -35.37
CA ARG A 423 -22.60 9.20 -34.92
C ARG A 423 -21.73 10.17 -35.73
N PHE A 424 -20.56 9.72 -36.17
CA PHE A 424 -19.63 10.48 -36.99
C PHE A 424 -19.80 10.22 -38.50
N LYS A 425 -20.91 9.60 -38.93
CA LYS A 425 -21.21 9.27 -40.33
C LYS A 425 -20.13 8.41 -41.00
N ILE A 426 -19.41 7.61 -40.22
CA ILE A 426 -18.37 6.72 -40.73
C ILE A 426 -18.99 5.43 -41.26
N SER A 427 -18.55 4.98 -42.44
CA SER A 427 -19.09 3.77 -43.07
C SER A 427 -18.77 2.50 -42.26
N ARG A 428 -19.67 1.52 -42.29
CA ARG A 428 -19.47 0.23 -41.60
C ARG A 428 -18.19 -0.48 -42.03
N ARG A 429 -17.84 -0.40 -43.32
CA ARG A 429 -16.58 -0.98 -43.85
C ARG A 429 -15.35 -0.33 -43.24
N ARG A 430 -15.32 1.00 -43.11
CA ARG A 430 -14.21 1.71 -42.45
C ARG A 430 -14.16 1.37 -40.96
N SER A 431 -15.31 1.36 -40.28
CA SER A 431 -15.41 0.98 -38.87
C SER A 431 -14.87 -0.43 -38.60
N ASN A 432 -15.21 -1.41 -39.44
CA ASN A 432 -14.74 -2.78 -39.26
C ASN A 432 -13.22 -2.89 -39.41
N ARG A 433 -12.63 -2.22 -40.41
CA ARG A 433 -11.17 -2.18 -40.59
C ARG A 433 -10.47 -1.49 -39.41
N ALA A 434 -11.06 -0.42 -38.89
CA ALA A 434 -10.54 0.27 -37.71
C ALA A 434 -10.50 -0.64 -36.47
N VAL A 435 -11.54 -1.47 -36.26
CA VAL A 435 -11.57 -2.46 -35.18
C VAL A 435 -10.50 -3.54 -35.36
N GLU A 436 -10.31 -4.06 -36.58
CA GLU A 436 -9.27 -5.04 -36.87
C GLU A 436 -7.86 -4.49 -36.58
N ALA A 437 -7.59 -3.26 -37.02
CA ALA A 437 -6.34 -2.57 -36.74
C ALA A 437 -6.14 -2.31 -35.23
N ALA A 438 -7.21 -1.98 -34.51
CA ALA A 438 -7.19 -1.76 -33.06
C ALA A 438 -6.85 -3.05 -32.28
N TYR A 439 -7.41 -4.20 -32.69
CA TYR A 439 -7.04 -5.49 -32.13
C TYR A 439 -5.58 -5.84 -32.38
N GLU A 440 -5.06 -5.53 -33.57
CA GLU A 440 -3.66 -5.76 -33.92
C GLU A 440 -2.73 -4.88 -33.07
N ALA A 441 -3.06 -3.60 -32.89
CA ALA A 441 -2.30 -2.70 -32.02
C ALA A 441 -2.27 -3.19 -30.56
N GLN A 442 -3.42 -3.64 -30.03
CA GLN A 442 -3.50 -4.21 -28.69
C GLN A 442 -2.65 -5.48 -28.55
N ARG A 443 -2.70 -6.37 -29.56
CA ARG A 443 -1.90 -7.61 -29.58
C ARG A 443 -0.41 -7.30 -29.57
N ARG A 444 0.06 -6.37 -30.39
CA ARG A 444 1.48 -5.95 -30.43
C ARG A 444 1.94 -5.40 -29.08
N PHE A 445 1.11 -4.60 -28.40
CA PHE A 445 1.40 -4.11 -27.05
C PHE A 445 1.59 -5.27 -26.06
N GLU A 446 0.67 -6.24 -26.06
CA GLU A 446 0.71 -7.41 -25.18
C GLU A 446 1.91 -8.32 -25.48
N GLU A 447 2.22 -8.57 -26.75
CA GLU A 447 3.35 -9.40 -27.19
C GLU A 447 4.71 -8.77 -26.86
N ASP A 448 4.88 -7.47 -27.12
CA ASP A 448 6.12 -6.75 -26.81
C ASP A 448 6.36 -6.67 -25.30
N LEU A 449 5.30 -6.41 -24.52
CA LEU A 449 5.40 -6.37 -23.06
C LEU A 449 5.74 -7.75 -22.49
N LEU A 450 5.11 -8.81 -23.00
CA LEU A 450 5.40 -10.19 -22.61
C LEU A 450 6.85 -10.57 -22.91
N LYS A 451 7.38 -10.16 -24.08
CA LYS A 451 8.78 -10.41 -24.44
C LYS A 451 9.74 -9.79 -23.43
N ILE A 452 9.54 -8.51 -23.09
CA ILE A 452 10.36 -7.81 -22.08
C ILE A 452 10.27 -8.52 -20.72
N GLY A 453 9.08 -8.98 -20.33
CA GLY A 453 8.88 -9.69 -19.08
C GLY A 453 9.58 -11.05 -19.03
N ILE A 454 9.54 -11.83 -20.12
CA ILE A 454 10.25 -13.11 -20.23
C ILE A 454 11.76 -12.89 -20.09
N GLU A 455 12.33 -11.96 -20.86
CA GLU A 455 13.76 -11.63 -20.79
C GLU A 455 14.19 -11.19 -19.38
N ALA A 456 13.33 -10.45 -18.66
CA ALA A 456 13.60 -10.04 -17.29
C ALA A 456 13.53 -11.20 -16.29
N ILE A 457 12.58 -12.12 -16.44
CA ILE A 457 12.48 -13.30 -15.57
C ILE A 457 13.69 -14.22 -15.79
N GLU A 458 14.06 -14.49 -17.04
CA GLU A 458 15.25 -15.26 -17.38
C GLU A 458 16.49 -14.63 -16.74
N LYS A 459 16.63 -13.29 -16.82
CA LYS A 459 17.75 -12.59 -16.20
C LYS A 459 17.80 -12.73 -14.68
N LEU A 460 16.64 -12.71 -14.01
CA LEU A 460 16.57 -12.90 -12.55
C LEU A 460 16.88 -14.34 -12.15
N GLU A 461 16.46 -15.32 -12.95
CA GLU A 461 16.76 -16.74 -12.74
C GLU A 461 18.27 -17.02 -12.95
N GLU A 462 18.88 -16.45 -13.99
CA GLU A 462 20.32 -16.54 -14.26
C GLU A 462 21.19 -15.94 -13.16
N THR A 463 20.79 -14.76 -12.65
CA THR A 463 21.60 -14.02 -11.66
C THR A 463 21.31 -14.41 -10.22
N GLY A 464 20.20 -15.13 -9.96
CA GLY A 464 19.71 -15.40 -8.61
C GLY A 464 19.25 -14.14 -7.85
N GLU A 465 19.09 -13.02 -8.55
CA GLU A 465 18.61 -11.77 -7.96
C GLU A 465 17.12 -11.84 -7.61
N LEU A 466 16.73 -11.08 -6.58
CA LEU A 466 15.33 -11.04 -6.15
C LEU A 466 14.52 -10.10 -7.04
N GLY A 467 13.29 -10.51 -7.33
CA GLY A 467 12.29 -9.73 -8.06
C GLY A 467 11.02 -9.49 -7.25
N ILE A 468 10.46 -8.30 -7.37
CA ILE A 468 9.10 -7.99 -6.95
C ILE A 468 8.18 -8.02 -8.16
N ILE A 469 7.18 -8.88 -8.10
CA ILE A 469 6.03 -8.85 -9.00
C ILE A 469 4.95 -7.96 -8.39
N LEU A 470 4.57 -6.90 -9.11
CA LEU A 470 3.45 -6.04 -8.73
C LEU A 470 2.14 -6.63 -9.24
N ILE A 471 1.30 -7.05 -8.30
CA ILE A 471 -0.05 -7.53 -8.58
C ILE A 471 -1.07 -6.47 -8.15
N GLY A 472 -2.20 -6.43 -8.83
CA GLY A 472 -3.24 -5.44 -8.62
C GLY A 472 -3.95 -5.16 -9.93
N ARG A 473 -4.78 -4.13 -9.95
CA ARG A 473 -5.43 -3.70 -11.20
C ARG A 473 -4.46 -2.83 -12.01
N PRO A 474 -4.49 -2.85 -13.35
CA PRO A 474 -3.59 -2.02 -14.16
C PRO A 474 -3.61 -0.54 -13.77
N TYR A 475 -4.77 0.02 -13.46
CA TYR A 475 -4.91 1.41 -13.00
C TYR A 475 -4.46 1.67 -11.56
N ASN A 476 -4.26 0.63 -10.74
CA ASN A 476 -3.63 0.78 -9.43
C ASN A 476 -2.10 0.69 -9.57
N ILE A 477 -1.58 -0.22 -10.39
CA ILE A 477 -0.13 -0.46 -10.47
C ILE A 477 0.60 0.50 -11.42
N ASN A 478 -0.09 1.04 -12.43
CA ASN A 478 0.54 1.85 -13.49
C ASN A 478 0.22 3.35 -13.43
N ASP A 479 -0.77 3.77 -12.64
CA ASP A 479 -1.03 5.20 -12.41
C ASP A 479 -0.19 5.70 -11.23
N SER A 480 0.89 6.43 -11.53
CA SER A 480 1.81 6.96 -10.54
C SER A 480 1.15 7.94 -9.56
N GLY A 481 0.09 8.64 -9.97
CA GLY A 481 -0.67 9.52 -9.07
C GLY A 481 -1.58 8.76 -8.12
N ILE A 482 -2.07 7.58 -8.51
CA ILE A 482 -2.88 6.71 -7.64
C ILE A 482 -2.02 5.92 -6.67
N ASN A 483 -0.84 5.47 -7.10
CA ASN A 483 0.03 4.62 -6.28
C ASN A 483 1.19 5.32 -5.60
N LEU A 484 1.18 6.65 -5.59
CA LEU A 484 2.27 7.46 -5.02
C LEU A 484 3.63 7.08 -5.60
N ASP A 485 3.65 6.65 -6.85
CA ASP A 485 4.84 6.28 -7.62
C ASP A 485 5.68 5.16 -6.97
N VAL A 486 5.02 4.27 -6.22
CA VAL A 486 5.65 3.12 -5.53
C VAL A 486 6.57 2.30 -6.46
N PRO A 487 6.19 1.96 -7.71
CA PRO A 487 7.07 1.17 -8.58
C PRO A 487 8.43 1.84 -8.84
N ARG A 488 8.44 3.14 -9.11
CA ARG A 488 9.68 3.89 -9.30
C ARG A 488 10.46 4.00 -8.00
N LYS A 489 9.81 4.23 -6.86
CA LYS A 489 10.48 4.29 -5.55
C LYS A 489 11.15 2.97 -5.17
N LEU A 490 10.49 1.83 -5.41
CA LEU A 490 11.08 0.49 -5.24
C LEU A 490 12.38 0.35 -6.04
N ARG A 491 12.35 0.79 -7.30
CA ARG A 491 13.47 0.70 -8.21
C ARG A 491 14.60 1.68 -7.86
N ASP A 492 14.30 2.97 -7.82
CA ASP A 492 15.28 4.07 -7.71
C ASP A 492 15.88 4.19 -6.31
N TYR A 493 15.06 3.98 -5.27
CA TYR A 493 15.51 4.16 -3.89
C TYR A 493 16.06 2.85 -3.33
N TYR A 494 15.43 1.72 -3.61
CA TYR A 494 15.80 0.43 -3.00
C TYR A 494 16.57 -0.52 -3.91
N GLY A 495 16.77 -0.18 -5.20
CA GLY A 495 17.50 -1.03 -6.14
C GLY A 495 16.75 -2.32 -6.48
N VAL A 496 15.42 -2.33 -6.32
CA VAL A 496 14.60 -3.54 -6.48
C VAL A 496 14.29 -3.77 -7.96
N ASN A 497 14.39 -5.04 -8.39
CA ASN A 497 13.88 -5.48 -9.69
C ASN A 497 12.35 -5.56 -9.63
N VAL A 498 11.66 -4.74 -10.43
CA VAL A 498 10.19 -4.61 -10.40
C VAL A 498 9.60 -5.04 -11.74
N ILE A 499 8.62 -5.95 -11.71
CA ILE A 499 7.92 -6.46 -12.89
C ILE A 499 6.40 -6.37 -12.64
N PRO A 500 5.61 -5.72 -13.50
CA PRO A 500 4.15 -5.75 -13.38
C PRO A 500 3.61 -7.11 -13.83
N TYR A 501 2.52 -7.57 -13.22
CA TYR A 501 2.00 -8.92 -13.47
C TYR A 501 1.60 -9.18 -14.94
N ASP A 502 1.25 -8.12 -15.68
CA ASP A 502 0.81 -8.19 -17.06
C ASP A 502 1.96 -8.33 -18.07
N ALA A 503 3.21 -8.26 -17.59
CA ALA A 503 4.39 -8.68 -18.36
C ALA A 503 4.71 -10.18 -18.20
N LEU A 504 3.99 -10.92 -17.36
CA LEU A 504 4.27 -12.32 -17.09
C LEU A 504 3.56 -13.27 -18.09
N PRO A 505 4.16 -14.45 -18.37
CA PRO A 505 3.53 -15.49 -19.19
C PRO A 505 2.43 -16.22 -18.40
N LEU A 506 1.29 -15.56 -18.20
CA LEU A 506 0.19 -16.09 -17.38
C LEU A 506 -0.78 -17.03 -18.12
N LYS A 507 -0.66 -17.10 -19.45
CA LYS A 507 -1.55 -17.90 -20.29
C LYS A 507 -1.44 -19.38 -19.93
N GLY A 508 -2.56 -20.06 -19.79
CA GLY A 508 -2.66 -21.48 -19.46
C GLY A 508 -2.50 -21.82 -17.98
N ILE A 509 -2.21 -20.86 -17.10
CA ILE A 509 -2.14 -21.11 -15.66
C ILE A 509 -3.56 -21.31 -15.11
N ASP A 510 -3.88 -22.54 -14.70
CA ASP A 510 -5.14 -22.85 -14.04
C ASP A 510 -5.14 -22.42 -12.58
N ILE A 511 -6.26 -21.87 -12.10
CA ILE A 511 -6.47 -21.39 -10.72
C ILE A 511 -7.63 -22.13 -10.01
N SER A 512 -8.20 -23.16 -10.64
CA SER A 512 -9.42 -23.84 -10.18
C SER A 512 -9.31 -24.54 -8.82
N ASP A 513 -8.10 -24.93 -8.42
CA ASP A 513 -7.74 -25.46 -7.09
C ASP A 513 -7.82 -24.40 -5.98
N VAL A 514 -7.77 -23.11 -6.32
CA VAL A 514 -7.88 -21.98 -5.37
C VAL A 514 -9.26 -21.34 -5.45
N ASP A 515 -9.74 -21.08 -6.67
CA ASP A 515 -11.07 -20.54 -6.93
C ASP A 515 -11.52 -20.99 -8.34
N ASP A 516 -12.52 -21.87 -8.38
CA ASP A 516 -13.07 -22.46 -9.60
C ASP A 516 -14.00 -21.52 -10.39
N ASN A 517 -14.40 -20.41 -9.80
CA ASN A 517 -15.38 -19.48 -10.36
C ASN A 517 -14.94 -18.01 -10.23
N MET A 518 -13.65 -17.74 -10.42
CA MET A 518 -13.12 -16.39 -10.31
C MET A 518 -13.67 -15.53 -11.45
N TYR A 519 -14.78 -14.85 -11.12
CA TYR A 519 -15.66 -14.11 -12.03
C TYR A 519 -15.02 -12.83 -12.56
N TRP A 520 -14.07 -12.27 -11.81
CA TRP A 520 -13.39 -11.02 -12.15
C TRP A 520 -12.18 -11.29 -13.04
N HIS A 521 -12.13 -10.65 -14.20
CA HIS A 521 -11.01 -10.77 -15.14
C HIS A 521 -9.65 -10.49 -14.48
N TYR A 522 -9.51 -9.33 -13.84
CA TYR A 522 -8.28 -8.98 -13.13
C TYR A 522 -8.04 -9.87 -11.90
N GLY A 523 -9.09 -10.39 -11.25
CA GLY A 523 -8.93 -11.33 -10.14
C GLY A 523 -8.26 -12.61 -10.59
N ARG A 524 -8.70 -13.18 -11.71
CA ARG A 524 -8.06 -14.35 -12.33
C ARG A 524 -6.60 -14.09 -12.67
N LYS A 525 -6.30 -12.98 -13.35
CA LYS A 525 -4.91 -12.62 -13.70
C LYS A 525 -4.01 -12.44 -12.47
N ILE A 526 -4.53 -11.83 -11.40
CA ILE A 526 -3.82 -11.69 -10.12
C ILE A 526 -3.49 -13.07 -9.52
N LEU A 527 -4.46 -14.01 -9.52
CA LEU A 527 -4.24 -15.36 -9.00
C LEU A 527 -3.30 -16.19 -9.88
N GLN A 528 -3.37 -16.03 -11.21
CA GLN A 528 -2.41 -16.65 -12.13
C GLN A 528 -0.98 -16.15 -11.86
N ALA A 529 -0.80 -14.84 -11.64
CA ALA A 529 0.49 -14.27 -11.28
C ALA A 529 0.98 -14.75 -9.91
N ALA A 530 0.07 -14.88 -8.95
CA ALA A 530 0.39 -15.45 -7.63
C ALA A 530 0.90 -16.89 -7.77
N LYS A 531 0.21 -17.73 -8.55
CA LYS A 531 0.65 -19.10 -8.86
C LYS A 531 1.97 -19.15 -9.61
N PHE A 532 2.18 -18.28 -10.58
CA PHE A 532 3.44 -18.19 -11.32
C PHE A 532 4.66 -17.99 -10.40
N VAL A 533 4.47 -17.26 -9.30
CA VAL A 533 5.51 -16.97 -8.29
C VAL A 533 5.69 -18.11 -7.28
N ARG A 534 4.72 -19.04 -7.14
CA ARG A 534 4.72 -20.09 -6.10
C ARG A 534 6.02 -20.89 -6.07
N ASP A 535 6.47 -21.37 -7.22
CA ASP A 535 7.63 -22.27 -7.31
C ASP A 535 8.97 -21.52 -7.48
N ARG A 536 8.96 -20.18 -7.56
CA ARG A 536 10.15 -19.34 -7.81
C ARG A 536 10.63 -18.63 -6.55
N GLN A 537 11.65 -19.15 -5.89
CA GLN A 537 12.11 -18.64 -4.58
C GLN A 537 12.60 -17.19 -4.62
N ASN A 538 13.13 -16.75 -5.76
CA ASN A 538 13.63 -15.39 -5.96
C ASN A 538 12.54 -14.35 -6.26
N LEU A 539 11.29 -14.77 -6.48
CA LEU A 539 10.18 -13.86 -6.77
C LEU A 539 9.27 -13.67 -5.56
N HIS A 540 8.88 -12.43 -5.32
CA HIS A 540 8.00 -12.03 -4.23
C HIS A 540 6.91 -11.07 -4.72
N LEU A 541 5.78 -11.02 -4.01
CA LEU A 541 4.60 -10.27 -4.43
C LEU A 541 4.43 -8.98 -3.61
N ILE A 542 4.06 -7.89 -4.27
CA ILE A 542 3.44 -6.72 -3.63
C ILE A 542 2.09 -6.47 -4.31
N TYR A 543 1.02 -6.50 -3.54
CA TYR A 543 -0.34 -6.21 -3.99
C TYR A 543 -0.65 -4.72 -3.80
N ILE A 544 -0.90 -4.00 -4.89
CA ILE A 544 -1.36 -2.60 -4.85
C ILE A 544 -2.88 -2.53 -5.07
N SER A 545 -3.59 -2.04 -4.07
CA SER A 545 -5.04 -1.91 -4.03
C SER A 545 -5.45 -0.52 -3.53
N ASN A 546 -6.74 -0.21 -3.60
CA ASN A 546 -7.29 1.05 -3.14
C ASN A 546 -8.36 0.85 -2.06
N PHE A 547 -8.54 1.86 -1.21
CA PHE A 547 -9.64 1.90 -0.26
C PHE A 547 -10.99 1.84 -1.01
N LYS A 548 -11.98 1.19 -0.40
CA LYS A 548 -13.30 0.88 -0.99
C LYS A 548 -13.28 0.04 -2.28
N CYS A 549 -12.18 -0.65 -2.59
CA CYS A 549 -12.17 -1.60 -3.70
C CYS A 549 -12.88 -2.91 -3.31
N GLY A 550 -14.17 -3.01 -3.63
CA GLY A 550 -14.99 -4.19 -3.32
C GLY A 550 -14.43 -5.50 -3.89
N PRO A 551 -14.18 -5.62 -5.20
CA PRO A 551 -13.62 -6.86 -5.75
C PRO A 551 -12.29 -7.30 -5.11
N ASP A 552 -11.37 -6.36 -4.82
CA ASP A 552 -10.07 -6.72 -4.23
C ASP A 552 -10.21 -7.18 -2.77
N SER A 553 -11.25 -6.75 -2.03
CA SER A 553 -11.49 -7.26 -0.68
C SER A 553 -11.84 -8.74 -0.68
N TYR A 554 -12.38 -9.29 -1.78
CA TYR A 554 -12.57 -10.74 -1.94
C TYR A 554 -11.29 -11.42 -2.41
N ILE A 555 -10.66 -10.89 -3.47
CA ILE A 555 -9.54 -11.56 -4.16
C ILE A 555 -8.32 -11.75 -3.25
N LYS A 556 -8.02 -10.79 -2.36
CA LYS A 556 -6.82 -10.84 -1.50
C LYS A 556 -6.75 -12.11 -0.63
N HIS A 557 -7.88 -12.65 -0.21
CA HIS A 557 -7.92 -13.84 0.64
C HIS A 557 -7.34 -15.08 -0.05
N PHE A 558 -7.44 -15.15 -1.38
CA PHE A 558 -6.97 -16.27 -2.19
C PHE A 558 -5.49 -16.16 -2.63
N VAL A 559 -4.90 -14.96 -2.54
CA VAL A 559 -3.53 -14.72 -3.06
C VAL A 559 -2.48 -15.50 -2.28
N LEU A 560 -2.64 -15.63 -0.95
CA LEU A 560 -1.72 -16.41 -0.12
C LEU A 560 -1.75 -17.89 -0.50
N GLU A 561 -2.95 -18.44 -0.68
CA GLU A 561 -3.15 -19.84 -1.09
C GLU A 561 -2.59 -20.09 -2.50
N ALA A 562 -2.86 -19.19 -3.44
CA ALA A 562 -2.34 -19.28 -4.80
C ALA A 562 -0.81 -19.19 -4.88
N SER A 563 -0.21 -18.27 -4.12
CA SER A 563 1.25 -18.05 -4.15
C SER A 563 2.03 -18.97 -3.23
N GLY A 564 1.38 -19.58 -2.23
CA GLY A 564 2.06 -20.32 -1.16
C GLY A 564 3.10 -19.50 -0.40
N LYS A 565 3.06 -18.16 -0.49
CA LYS A 565 4.10 -17.26 0.03
C LYS A 565 3.48 -16.01 0.67
N PRO A 566 4.05 -15.52 1.79
CA PRO A 566 3.65 -14.24 2.35
C PRO A 566 3.92 -13.10 1.36
N TYR A 567 2.95 -12.19 1.24
CA TYR A 567 2.99 -11.03 0.36
C TYR A 567 2.58 -9.75 1.09
N LEU A 568 3.04 -8.60 0.61
CA LEU A 568 2.67 -7.30 1.16
C LEU A 568 1.45 -6.75 0.44
N THR A 569 0.46 -6.26 1.18
CA THR A 569 -0.66 -5.48 0.62
C THR A 569 -0.49 -3.99 0.91
N LEU A 570 -0.41 -3.18 -0.13
CA LEU A 570 -0.46 -1.72 -0.08
C LEU A 570 -1.87 -1.26 -0.45
N GLN A 571 -2.56 -0.64 0.50
CA GLN A 571 -3.86 -0.03 0.27
C GLN A 571 -3.70 1.49 0.28
N LEU A 572 -4.03 2.10 -0.86
CA LEU A 572 -3.93 3.54 -1.09
C LEU A 572 -5.31 4.19 -1.01
N ASP A 573 -5.34 5.49 -0.76
CA ASP A 573 -6.53 6.32 -0.71
C ASP A 573 -6.25 7.70 -1.32
N GLU A 574 -7.21 8.62 -1.20
CA GLU A 574 -7.08 10.00 -1.68
C GLU A 574 -6.03 10.85 -0.93
N HIS A 575 -5.43 10.35 0.15
CA HIS A 575 -4.42 11.08 0.91
C HIS A 575 -3.02 10.86 0.32
N ALA A 576 -2.34 11.96 -0.01
CA ALA A 576 -1.05 11.92 -0.68
C ALA A 576 0.17 11.68 0.24
N ASN A 577 -0.02 11.09 1.44
CA ASN A 577 1.09 10.85 2.37
C ASN A 577 1.68 9.45 2.17
N ASP A 578 2.89 9.38 1.63
CA ASP A 578 3.58 8.12 1.35
C ASP A 578 4.37 7.57 2.54
N ALA A 579 4.58 8.35 3.61
CA ALA A 579 5.52 8.01 4.69
C ALA A 579 5.22 6.64 5.33
N GLY A 580 3.93 6.35 5.59
CA GLY A 580 3.51 5.06 6.15
C GLY A 580 3.60 3.90 5.17
N ILE A 581 3.40 4.16 3.87
CA ILE A 581 3.52 3.14 2.81
C ILE A 581 4.98 2.76 2.62
N ILE A 582 5.87 3.74 2.63
CA ILE A 582 7.31 3.52 2.48
C ILE A 582 7.85 2.65 3.62
N THR A 583 7.45 2.91 4.87
CA THR A 583 7.87 2.05 5.99
C THR A 583 7.33 0.62 5.88
N ARG A 584 6.12 0.43 5.33
CA ARG A 584 5.57 -0.92 5.00
C ARG A 584 6.39 -1.64 3.95
N ILE A 585 6.83 -0.92 2.92
CA ILE A 585 7.73 -1.44 1.90
C ILE A 585 9.08 -1.81 2.51
N GLU A 586 9.69 -0.93 3.30
CA GLU A 586 11.01 -1.16 3.93
C GLU A 586 11.01 -2.41 4.81
N ALA A 587 10.03 -2.54 5.72
CA ALA A 587 9.92 -3.70 6.60
C ALA A 587 9.73 -5.02 5.83
N TYR A 588 8.95 -5.00 4.74
CA TYR A 588 8.76 -6.16 3.88
C TYR A 588 10.02 -6.52 3.09
N LEU A 589 10.65 -5.54 2.45
CA LEU A 589 11.89 -5.72 1.67
C LEU A 589 13.04 -6.21 2.56
N ASP A 590 13.15 -5.70 3.78
CA ASP A 590 14.14 -6.17 4.76
C ASP A 590 13.87 -7.61 5.20
N SER A 591 12.60 -7.94 5.47
CA SER A 591 12.19 -9.28 5.84
C SER A 591 12.47 -10.31 4.74
N LYS A 592 12.32 -9.93 3.47
CA LYS A 592 12.63 -10.75 2.30
C LYS A 592 14.11 -10.73 1.89
N GLY A 593 14.94 -9.92 2.55
CA GLY A 593 16.39 -9.88 2.31
C GLY A 593 16.82 -8.99 1.14
N PHE A 594 15.94 -8.16 0.56
CA PHE A 594 16.33 -7.16 -0.45
C PHE A 594 17.26 -6.10 0.15
N LEU A 595 16.93 -5.62 1.36
CA LEU A 595 17.73 -4.60 2.07
C LEU A 595 18.83 -5.18 2.97
N ARG A 596 18.99 -6.51 2.95
CA ARG A 596 20.03 -7.29 3.64
C ARG A 596 20.69 -8.26 2.68
N TRP A 597 20.99 -7.80 1.46
CA TRP A 597 21.56 -8.63 0.40
C TRP A 597 22.88 -9.33 0.82
N TRP A 598 23.68 -8.69 1.67
CA TRP A 598 24.91 -9.27 2.24
C TRP A 598 24.68 -10.50 3.14
N ALA A 599 23.48 -10.68 3.68
CA ALA A 599 23.13 -11.85 4.46
C ALA A 599 22.92 -13.08 3.56
N ARG A 600 22.56 -12.87 2.29
CA ARG A 600 22.34 -13.93 1.30
C ARG A 600 23.64 -14.46 0.70
N GLU A 601 24.63 -13.59 0.48
CA GLU A 601 25.94 -13.97 -0.07
C GLU A 601 26.76 -14.90 0.85
N LYS A 602 26.35 -15.08 2.12
CA LYS A 602 26.96 -16.05 3.05
C LYS A 602 26.34 -17.47 2.97
N VAL A 603 25.25 -17.64 2.24
CA VAL A 603 24.50 -18.92 2.12
C VAL A 603 24.66 -19.55 0.73
N ALA A 604 25.31 -18.86 -0.21
CA ALA A 604 25.60 -19.34 -1.57
C ALA A 604 26.98 -19.98 -1.67
#